data_AF-A0A226MDV4-F1
#
_entry.id   AF-A0A226MDV4-F1
#
_cell.length_a   1.000
_cell.length_b   1.000
_cell.length_c   1.000
_cell.angle_alpha   90.00
_cell.angle_beta   90.00
_cell.angle_gamma   90.00
#
_symmetry.space_group_name_H-M   'P 1'
#
loop_
_entity.id
_entity.type
_entity.pdbx_description
1 polymer ?
#
loop_
_entity_poly.entity_id
_entity_poly.type
_entity_poly.pdbx_seq_one_letter_code
_entity_poly.pdbx_strand_id
1 'polypeptide(L)'
;MVQKLKPSVISDGLRSMLSTRFISSVRFIMKLISDGLRSMLPTRFISSVIDALKITNPWTTYPPRTEHVHQFSPSDYDQLKFELVDVTLNPDTAHPRLEVSEDGKSVKDTGEIRQVPSKEERFDSNIFVLAKEGYASGKNYWEVDVGKRRNWILGVASESVARKGTLTLSPKNGFWVIGLTDGQEYWAHTDPWTRLTVGGRPQKIGIFLDISANKLSFYNVNKKKDLHTFATIGDSRQGRKFVPFFSTGSGGVSVHDTEPLKIVQGFDDD
;
A
#
# COMPACT_ATOMS: atom_id res chain seq x y z
N MET A 1 -26.77 44.82 26.43
CA MET A 1 -26.21 45.41 25.20
C MET A 1 -24.70 45.42 25.38
N VAL A 2 -23.82 44.80 24.59
CA VAL A 2 -23.88 44.30 23.21
C VAL A 2 -22.94 43.09 23.06
N GLN A 3 -23.50 42.07 22.40
CA GLN A 3 -22.94 40.97 21.59
C GLN A 3 -21.71 40.15 22.04
N LYS A 4 -22.01 38.89 22.40
CA LYS A 4 -21.14 37.72 22.20
C LYS A 4 -20.77 37.60 20.72
N LEU A 5 -19.49 37.72 20.41
CA LEU A 5 -18.95 37.33 19.11
C LEU A 5 -19.01 35.80 18.97
N LYS A 6 -19.67 35.32 17.90
CA LYS A 6 -19.73 33.90 17.54
C LYS A 6 -18.33 33.44 17.09
N PRO A 7 -17.81 32.31 17.60
CA PRO A 7 -16.61 31.69 17.05
C PRO A 7 -16.99 30.86 15.82
N SER A 8 -17.22 31.51 14.68
CA SER A 8 -17.60 30.80 13.44
C SER A 8 -16.93 31.30 12.17
N VAL A 9 -15.78 31.98 12.26
CA VAL A 9 -15.08 32.45 11.04
C VAL A 9 -13.57 32.15 11.05
N ILE A 10 -12.99 31.67 12.15
CA ILE A 10 -11.57 31.26 12.19
C ILE A 10 -11.40 29.74 12.00
N SER A 11 -12.47 28.94 12.09
CA SER A 11 -12.37 27.47 11.93
C SER A 11 -12.22 27.01 10.48
N ASP A 12 -12.67 27.78 9.50
CA ASP A 12 -12.84 27.25 8.14
C ASP A 12 -11.61 27.49 7.27
N GLY A 13 -10.84 28.55 7.56
CA GLY A 13 -9.53 28.80 6.94
C GLY A 13 -8.43 27.86 7.44
N LEU A 14 -8.48 27.43 8.71
CA LEU A 14 -7.53 26.45 9.26
C LEU A 14 -7.90 25.00 8.90
N ARG A 15 -9.18 24.73 8.58
CA ARG A 15 -9.65 23.41 8.12
C ARG A 15 -9.33 23.13 6.65
N SER A 16 -8.99 24.14 5.83
CA SER A 16 -8.54 23.93 4.44
C SER A 16 -7.02 23.92 4.26
N MET A 17 -6.23 24.14 5.32
CA MET A 17 -4.76 24.28 5.25
C MET A 17 -3.95 23.11 5.84
N LEU A 18 -4.58 22.03 6.33
CA LEU A 18 -3.83 20.87 6.82
C LEU A 18 -3.59 19.85 5.70
N SER A 19 -2.52 20.10 4.95
CA SER A 19 -1.94 19.23 3.94
C SER A 19 -1.51 17.87 4.54
N THR A 20 -1.84 16.79 3.82
CA THR A 20 -1.48 15.38 4.08
C THR A 20 0.03 15.10 4.19
N ARG A 21 0.90 16.09 4.01
CA ARG A 21 2.36 15.97 4.21
C ARG A 21 2.79 15.90 5.69
N PHE A 22 1.86 16.05 6.64
CA PHE A 22 2.18 16.15 8.07
C PHE A 22 2.01 14.82 8.83
N ILE A 23 1.18 13.88 8.38
CA ILE A 23 0.69 12.78 9.24
C ILE A 23 1.74 11.67 9.48
N SER A 24 2.51 11.26 8.46
CA SER A 24 3.58 10.25 8.66
C SER A 24 4.74 10.78 9.49
N SER A 25 5.14 12.04 9.28
CA SER A 25 6.18 12.71 10.07
C SER A 25 5.73 12.91 11.52
N VAL A 26 4.46 13.28 11.75
CA VAL A 26 3.89 13.39 13.10
C VAL A 26 3.79 12.03 13.78
N ARG A 27 3.44 10.94 13.07
CA ARG A 27 3.37 9.59 13.68
C ARG A 27 4.74 9.08 14.13
N PHE A 28 5.79 9.34 13.35
CA PHE A 28 7.17 9.00 13.73
C PHE A 28 7.66 9.85 14.91
N ILE A 29 7.41 11.17 14.89
CA ILE A 29 7.79 12.09 15.98
C ILE A 29 7.04 11.75 17.28
N MET A 30 5.73 11.47 17.22
CA MET A 30 4.95 11.12 18.40
C MET A 30 5.36 9.77 19.00
N LYS A 31 5.80 8.82 18.17
CA LYS A 31 6.38 7.55 18.65
C LYS A 31 7.73 7.77 19.35
N LEU A 32 8.62 8.58 18.78
CA LEU A 32 9.91 8.94 19.41
C LEU A 32 9.73 9.67 20.74
N ILE A 33 8.76 10.58 20.82
CA ILE A 33 8.44 11.28 22.08
C ILE A 33 7.91 10.30 23.13
N SER A 34 7.03 9.36 22.74
CA SER A 34 6.51 8.34 23.66
C SER A 34 7.60 7.41 24.17
N ASP A 35 8.47 6.93 23.28
CA ASP A 35 9.56 6.00 23.61
C ASP A 35 10.64 6.70 24.47
N GLY A 36 10.93 7.98 24.20
CA GLY A 36 11.82 8.81 25.01
C GLY A 36 11.29 9.11 26.41
N LEU A 37 9.99 9.41 26.55
CA LEU A 37 9.37 9.59 27.87
C LEU A 37 9.38 8.30 28.70
N ARG A 38 9.24 7.14 28.03
CA ARG A 38 9.28 5.81 28.67
C ARG A 38 10.68 5.41 29.13
N SER A 39 11.74 5.93 28.51
CA SER A 39 13.12 5.66 28.93
C SER A 39 13.61 6.60 30.05
N MET A 40 12.99 7.77 30.20
CA MET A 40 13.44 8.80 31.15
C MET A 40 12.69 8.81 32.48
N LEU A 41 11.47 8.28 32.54
CA LEU A 41 10.61 8.38 33.74
C LEU A 41 10.25 7.01 34.33
N PRO A 42 10.18 6.87 35.67
CA PRO A 42 9.63 5.67 36.29
C PRO A 42 8.18 5.43 35.85
N THR A 43 7.81 4.16 35.61
CA THR A 43 6.54 3.76 34.99
C THR A 43 5.30 4.38 35.63
N ARG A 44 5.34 4.62 36.95
CA ARG A 44 4.26 5.22 37.74
C ARG A 44 3.94 6.70 37.41
N PHE A 45 4.83 7.41 36.72
CA PHE A 45 4.65 8.82 36.37
C PHE A 45 4.34 9.05 34.88
N ILE A 46 4.52 8.04 34.01
CA ILE A 46 4.41 8.17 32.56
C ILE A 46 3.00 8.57 32.12
N SER A 47 1.96 7.94 32.71
CA SER A 47 0.56 8.21 32.33
C SER A 47 0.17 9.66 32.62
N SER A 48 0.53 10.16 33.80
CA SER A 48 0.19 11.53 34.21
C SER A 48 0.88 12.59 33.35
N VAL A 49 2.08 12.30 32.83
CA VAL A 49 2.82 13.21 31.93
C VAL A 49 2.25 13.17 30.51
N ILE A 50 1.85 12.00 30.01
CA ILE A 50 1.16 11.85 28.72
C ILE A 50 -0.16 12.63 28.70
N ASP A 51 -0.94 12.52 29.77
CA ASP A 51 -2.23 13.19 29.91
C ASP A 51 -2.08 14.71 30.07
N ALA A 52 -1.10 15.17 30.85
CA ALA A 52 -0.79 16.60 31.01
C ALA A 52 -0.32 17.24 29.69
N LEU A 53 0.38 16.49 28.84
CA LEU A 53 0.80 16.92 27.51
C LEU A 53 -0.30 16.79 26.44
N LYS A 54 -1.50 16.31 26.80
CA LYS A 54 -2.59 15.99 25.84
C LYS A 54 -2.11 15.10 24.69
N ILE A 55 -1.16 14.20 24.94
CA ILE A 55 -0.72 13.18 23.98
C ILE A 55 -1.74 12.03 23.99
N THR A 56 -3.00 12.34 23.68
CA THR A 56 -4.04 11.34 23.47
C THR A 56 -3.98 10.86 22.02
N ASN A 57 -3.86 9.55 21.77
CA ASN A 57 -3.88 8.95 20.44
C ASN A 57 -5.16 9.36 19.67
N PRO A 58 -5.12 10.32 18.74
CA PRO A 58 -6.34 10.85 18.11
C PRO A 58 -7.03 9.86 17.16
N TRP A 59 -6.41 8.69 16.93
CA TRP A 59 -6.79 7.72 15.90
C TRP A 59 -7.57 6.51 16.44
N THR A 60 -7.91 6.49 17.72
CA THR A 60 -8.75 5.42 18.31
C THR A 60 -10.25 5.65 18.12
N THR A 61 -10.66 6.76 17.52
CA THR A 61 -12.09 7.06 17.28
C THR A 61 -12.34 7.51 15.85
N TYR A 62 -12.09 6.62 14.90
CA TYR A 62 -12.78 6.69 13.61
C TYR A 62 -13.51 5.35 13.41
N PRO A 63 -14.85 5.33 13.39
CA PRO A 63 -15.56 4.13 13.01
C PRO A 63 -15.14 3.77 11.58
N PRO A 64 -14.85 2.49 11.28
CA PRO A 64 -14.54 2.08 9.92
C PRO A 64 -15.71 2.46 9.02
N ARG A 65 -15.45 3.24 7.97
CA ARG A 65 -16.42 3.43 6.90
C ARG A 65 -16.49 2.11 6.13
N THR A 66 -17.47 1.28 6.46
CA THR A 66 -17.84 0.13 5.66
C THR A 66 -18.40 0.62 4.34
N GLU A 67 -17.55 0.64 3.31
CA GLU A 67 -18.05 0.65 1.95
C GLU A 67 -18.68 -0.72 1.67
N HIS A 68 -19.89 -0.72 1.13
CA HIS A 68 -20.57 -1.94 0.72
C HIS A 68 -19.79 -2.54 -0.46
N VAL A 69 -18.90 -3.48 -0.15
CA VAL A 69 -18.20 -4.29 -1.14
C VAL A 69 -19.23 -5.27 -1.69
N HIS A 70 -19.66 -5.07 -2.93
CA HIS A 70 -20.31 -6.15 -3.66
C HIS A 70 -19.28 -7.28 -3.79
N GLN A 71 -19.59 -8.40 -3.13
CA GLN A 71 -18.75 -9.58 -3.10
C GLN A 71 -18.93 -10.31 -4.42
N PHE A 72 -17.94 -10.20 -5.31
CA PHE A 72 -17.83 -11.01 -6.50
C PHE A 72 -17.22 -12.37 -6.14
N SER A 73 -17.69 -13.40 -6.83
CA SER A 73 -17.22 -14.76 -6.77
C SER A 73 -16.22 -15.02 -7.90
N PRO A 74 -15.33 -16.04 -7.83
CA PRO A 74 -14.42 -16.34 -8.94
C PRO A 74 -15.18 -16.68 -10.23
N SER A 75 -16.37 -17.26 -10.13
CA SER A 75 -17.29 -17.49 -11.26
C SER A 75 -17.79 -16.20 -11.94
N ASP A 76 -17.77 -15.07 -11.24
CA ASP A 76 -18.09 -13.78 -11.84
C ASP A 76 -16.91 -13.24 -12.66
N TYR A 77 -15.67 -13.54 -12.25
CA TYR A 77 -14.46 -13.16 -12.98
C TYR A 77 -14.25 -13.99 -14.26
N ASP A 78 -14.61 -15.28 -14.24
CA ASP A 78 -14.60 -16.14 -15.43
C ASP A 78 -15.53 -15.62 -16.54
N GLN A 79 -16.70 -15.07 -16.16
CA GLN A 79 -17.64 -14.45 -17.11
C GLN A 79 -17.13 -13.10 -17.63
N LEU A 80 -16.25 -12.43 -16.89
CA LEU A 80 -15.70 -11.12 -17.26
C LEU A 80 -14.55 -11.20 -18.25
N LYS A 81 -14.06 -12.42 -18.59
CA LYS A 81 -13.02 -12.71 -19.58
C LYS A 81 -11.74 -11.90 -19.35
N PHE A 82 -11.12 -12.06 -18.20
CA PHE A 82 -9.79 -11.53 -17.95
C PHE A 82 -8.72 -12.36 -18.66
N GLU A 83 -7.72 -11.69 -19.21
CA GLU A 83 -6.55 -12.30 -19.81
C GLU A 83 -5.48 -12.51 -18.74
N LEU A 84 -5.04 -13.76 -18.56
CA LEU A 84 -3.88 -14.07 -17.73
C LEU A 84 -2.63 -13.52 -18.43
N VAL A 85 -1.98 -12.54 -17.82
CA VAL A 85 -0.82 -11.85 -18.40
C VAL A 85 0.48 -12.31 -17.76
N ASP A 86 1.51 -12.48 -18.59
CA ASP A 86 2.85 -12.82 -18.11
C ASP A 86 3.58 -11.56 -17.61
N VAL A 87 3.53 -11.31 -16.30
CA VAL A 87 4.16 -10.14 -15.68
C VAL A 87 5.63 -10.43 -15.39
N THR A 88 6.52 -9.51 -15.77
CA THR A 88 7.96 -9.64 -15.49
C THR A 88 8.49 -8.39 -14.79
N LEU A 89 9.20 -8.58 -13.68
CA LEU A 89 9.78 -7.48 -12.91
C LEU A 89 10.88 -6.76 -13.70
N ASN A 90 10.98 -5.45 -13.52
CA ASN A 90 12.01 -4.61 -14.12
C ASN A 90 13.12 -4.27 -13.10
N PRO A 91 14.31 -4.90 -13.17
CA PRO A 91 15.43 -4.63 -12.27
C PRO A 91 15.92 -3.18 -12.29
N ASP A 92 15.63 -2.44 -13.36
CA ASP A 92 16.02 -1.04 -13.51
C ASP A 92 15.19 -0.10 -12.65
N THR A 93 13.97 -0.50 -12.33
CA THR A 93 13.08 0.25 -11.42
C THR A 93 13.30 -0.12 -9.96
N ALA A 94 13.86 -1.30 -9.69
CA ALA A 94 13.96 -1.88 -8.36
C ALA A 94 14.85 -1.04 -7.44
N HIS A 95 14.37 -0.78 -6.23
CA HIS A 95 15.18 -0.21 -5.17
C HIS A 95 16.48 -1.03 -4.94
N PRO A 96 17.65 -0.43 -4.64
CA PRO A 96 18.91 -1.16 -4.50
C PRO A 96 18.91 -2.32 -3.49
N ARG A 97 18.02 -2.26 -2.49
CA ARG A 97 17.79 -3.33 -1.49
C ARG A 97 17.00 -4.54 -2.01
N LEU A 98 16.39 -4.43 -3.19
CA LEU A 98 15.58 -5.48 -3.80
C LEU A 98 16.39 -6.22 -4.85
N GLU A 99 16.44 -7.54 -4.74
CA GLU A 99 16.99 -8.44 -5.75
C GLU A 99 15.87 -9.10 -6.54
N VAL A 100 15.87 -8.86 -7.84
CA VAL A 100 14.98 -9.51 -8.81
C VAL A 100 15.68 -10.77 -9.33
N SER A 101 14.96 -11.90 -9.43
CA SER A 101 15.50 -13.13 -10.01
C SER A 101 15.81 -12.98 -11.50
N GLU A 102 16.64 -13.88 -12.02
CA GLU A 102 17.07 -13.88 -13.43
C GLU A 102 15.89 -13.98 -14.41
N ASP A 103 14.88 -14.80 -14.09
CA ASP A 103 13.63 -14.93 -14.84
C ASP A 103 12.68 -13.71 -14.71
N GLY A 104 13.00 -12.77 -13.81
CA GLY A 104 12.16 -11.62 -13.49
C GLY A 104 10.84 -11.97 -12.79
N LYS A 105 10.67 -13.18 -12.26
CA LYS A 105 9.41 -13.64 -11.64
C LYS A 105 9.39 -13.53 -10.13
N SER A 106 10.51 -13.23 -9.49
CA SER A 106 10.57 -13.08 -8.04
C SER A 106 11.38 -11.89 -7.61
N VAL A 107 11.01 -11.33 -6.45
CA VAL A 107 11.76 -10.26 -5.80
C VAL A 107 11.89 -10.55 -4.31
N LYS A 108 13.11 -10.45 -3.80
CA LYS A 108 13.38 -10.52 -2.37
C LYS A 108 14.09 -9.27 -1.89
N ASP A 109 13.96 -9.03 -0.60
CA ASP A 109 14.69 -7.99 0.08
C ASP A 109 16.00 -8.56 0.63
N THR A 110 17.12 -7.97 0.23
CA THR A 110 18.46 -8.46 0.62
C THR A 110 18.91 -7.96 1.98
N GLY A 111 18.16 -7.09 2.64
CA GLY A 111 18.62 -6.48 3.90
C GLY A 111 19.52 -5.26 3.69
N GLU A 112 20.37 -5.29 2.66
CA GLU A 112 21.43 -4.32 2.42
C GLU A 112 21.25 -3.54 1.10
N ILE A 113 21.68 -2.26 1.09
CA ILE A 113 21.72 -1.44 -0.13
C ILE A 113 22.87 -1.94 -1.01
N ARG A 114 22.52 -2.53 -2.15
CA ARG A 114 23.50 -3.08 -3.09
C ARG A 114 24.00 -2.00 -4.05
N GLN A 115 25.20 -2.21 -4.60
CA GLN A 115 25.73 -1.36 -5.66
C GLN A 115 25.07 -1.76 -6.99
N VAL A 116 24.24 -0.86 -7.53
CA VAL A 116 23.52 -1.07 -8.80
C VAL A 116 23.66 0.17 -9.68
N PRO A 117 23.56 0.05 -11.01
CA PRO A 117 23.61 1.21 -11.90
C PRO A 117 22.55 2.25 -11.55
N SER A 118 22.97 3.52 -11.50
CA SER A 118 22.05 4.64 -11.36
C SER A 118 21.16 4.75 -12.59
N LYS A 119 19.84 4.81 -12.39
CA LYS A 119 18.82 4.93 -13.43
C LYS A 119 17.74 5.89 -12.98
N GLU A 120 17.17 6.67 -13.89
CA GLU A 120 16.11 7.64 -13.56
C GLU A 120 14.83 6.92 -13.11
N GLU A 121 14.58 5.74 -13.68
CA GLU A 121 13.45 4.87 -13.43
C GLU A 121 13.53 4.17 -12.05
N ARG A 122 14.72 4.13 -11.44
CA ARG A 122 14.98 3.44 -10.18
C ARG A 122 14.35 4.15 -9.00
N PHE A 123 13.63 3.42 -8.15
CA PHE A 123 13.22 3.92 -6.84
C PHE A 123 14.43 4.04 -5.90
N ASP A 124 14.63 5.21 -5.30
CA ASP A 124 15.82 5.48 -4.46
C ASP A 124 15.56 5.41 -2.95
N SER A 125 14.31 5.64 -2.52
CA SER A 125 13.95 5.81 -1.11
C SER A 125 13.01 4.73 -0.59
N ASN A 126 12.10 4.26 -1.44
CA ASN A 126 11.10 3.27 -1.08
C ASN A 126 11.46 1.92 -1.70
N ILE A 127 11.27 0.83 -0.94
CA ILE A 127 11.58 -0.56 -1.32
C ILE A 127 10.53 -1.07 -2.33
N PHE A 128 10.50 -0.47 -3.52
CA PHE A 128 9.52 -0.69 -4.58
C PHE A 128 10.20 -1.23 -5.84
N VAL A 129 9.42 -1.93 -6.66
CA VAL A 129 9.78 -2.37 -8.00
C VAL A 129 8.52 -2.39 -8.88
N LEU A 130 8.69 -2.06 -10.16
CA LEU A 130 7.64 -2.19 -11.18
C LEU A 130 7.92 -3.37 -12.11
N ALA A 131 6.87 -3.82 -12.79
CA ALA A 131 7.02 -4.67 -13.97
C ALA A 131 7.60 -3.92 -15.18
N LYS A 132 8.05 -4.68 -16.18
CA LYS A 132 8.48 -4.17 -17.49
C LYS A 132 7.27 -3.76 -18.33
N GLU A 133 6.23 -4.57 -18.28
CA GLU A 133 5.00 -4.38 -19.02
C GLU A 133 4.08 -3.39 -18.30
N GLY A 134 3.37 -2.56 -19.07
CA GLY A 134 2.30 -1.71 -18.55
C GLY A 134 1.12 -1.72 -19.51
N TYR A 135 -0.08 -1.62 -18.95
CA TYR A 135 -1.33 -1.84 -19.67
C TYR A 135 -2.08 -0.52 -19.82
N ALA A 136 -2.44 -0.18 -21.06
CA ALA A 136 -3.25 0.99 -21.38
C ALA A 136 -4.68 0.64 -21.83
N SER A 137 -4.98 -0.65 -21.94
CA SER A 137 -6.28 -1.20 -22.32
C SER A 137 -6.42 -2.66 -21.85
N GLY A 138 -7.62 -3.21 -22.01
CA GLY A 138 -7.90 -4.62 -21.74
C GLY A 138 -8.29 -4.93 -20.30
N LYS A 139 -8.47 -6.23 -20.06
CA LYS A 139 -8.79 -6.83 -18.77
C LYS A 139 -7.68 -7.81 -18.43
N ASN A 140 -6.80 -7.42 -17.53
CA ASN A 140 -5.56 -8.13 -17.26
C ASN A 140 -5.64 -8.79 -15.87
N TYR A 141 -5.12 -10.01 -15.76
CA TYR A 141 -5.08 -10.78 -14.53
C TYR A 141 -3.70 -11.36 -14.28
N TRP A 142 -3.23 -11.28 -13.04
CA TRP A 142 -2.05 -12.01 -12.58
C TRP A 142 -2.18 -12.35 -11.11
N GLU A 143 -1.40 -13.36 -10.69
CA GLU A 143 -1.35 -13.83 -9.31
C GLU A 143 0.03 -13.62 -8.72
N VAL A 144 0.07 -13.32 -7.42
CA VAL A 144 1.30 -13.15 -6.66
C VAL A 144 1.25 -14.07 -5.45
N ASP A 145 2.20 -15.00 -5.37
CA ASP A 145 2.48 -15.76 -4.17
C ASP A 145 3.22 -14.86 -3.17
N VAL A 146 2.54 -14.61 -2.05
CA VAL A 146 3.03 -13.84 -0.90
C VAL A 146 3.47 -14.76 0.25
N GLY A 147 3.34 -16.06 0.10
CA GLY A 147 3.86 -17.08 1.02
C GLY A 147 3.49 -16.83 2.48
N LYS A 148 4.51 -16.88 3.35
CA LYS A 148 4.38 -16.56 4.78
C LYS A 148 4.94 -15.18 5.08
N ARG A 149 5.01 -14.30 4.08
CA ARG A 149 5.51 -12.94 4.27
C ARG A 149 4.66 -12.13 5.23
N ARG A 150 5.32 -11.42 6.14
CA ARG A 150 4.71 -10.54 7.15
C ARG A 150 4.48 -9.12 6.61
N ASN A 151 5.21 -8.74 5.56
CA ASN A 151 5.05 -7.44 4.93
C ASN A 151 5.06 -7.59 3.40
N TRP A 152 4.17 -6.88 2.74
CA TRP A 152 4.13 -6.73 1.29
C TRP A 152 3.14 -5.65 0.89
N ILE A 153 3.32 -5.08 -0.30
CA ILE A 153 2.38 -4.15 -0.94
C ILE A 153 2.30 -4.52 -2.42
N LEU A 154 1.08 -4.66 -2.93
CA LEU A 154 0.79 -5.14 -4.29
C LEU A 154 -0.28 -4.28 -4.94
N GLY A 155 -0.21 -4.13 -6.26
CA GLY A 155 -1.25 -3.48 -7.05
C GLY A 155 -0.70 -2.92 -8.35
N VAL A 156 -1.11 -1.70 -8.70
CA VAL A 156 -0.61 -0.99 -9.87
C VAL A 156 -0.22 0.44 -9.54
N ALA A 157 0.69 0.98 -10.33
CA ALA A 157 1.05 2.39 -10.35
C ALA A 157 0.78 3.00 -11.73
N SER A 158 0.52 4.29 -11.81
CA SER A 158 0.63 5.02 -13.07
C SER A 158 2.06 4.92 -13.60
N GLU A 159 2.23 4.80 -14.92
CA GLU A 159 3.57 4.83 -15.54
C GLU A 159 4.34 6.10 -15.15
N SER A 160 3.64 7.22 -14.97
CA SER A 160 4.20 8.53 -14.67
C SER A 160 4.52 8.81 -13.20
N VAL A 161 4.39 7.83 -12.29
CA VAL A 161 4.70 8.08 -10.88
C VAL A 161 6.15 8.50 -10.68
N ALA A 162 6.37 9.42 -9.75
CA ALA A 162 7.72 9.84 -9.36
C ALA A 162 8.53 8.65 -8.84
N ARG A 163 9.84 8.66 -9.12
CA ARG A 163 10.77 7.58 -8.74
C ARG A 163 11.70 7.97 -7.60
N LYS A 164 11.81 9.27 -7.31
CA LYS A 164 12.82 9.82 -6.42
C LYS A 164 12.18 10.40 -5.17
N GLY A 165 12.91 10.29 -4.05
CA GLY A 165 12.50 10.76 -2.74
C GLY A 165 11.39 9.91 -2.11
N THR A 166 10.91 10.36 -0.95
CA THR A 166 9.86 9.66 -0.22
C THR A 166 8.51 9.77 -0.92
N LEU A 167 8.00 8.63 -1.36
CA LEU A 167 6.71 8.51 -2.03
C LEU A 167 5.61 8.14 -1.03
N THR A 168 4.44 8.77 -1.20
CA THR A 168 3.24 8.43 -0.44
C THR A 168 2.31 7.62 -1.32
N LEU A 169 2.01 6.39 -0.90
CA LEU A 169 1.07 5.51 -1.61
C LEU A 169 -0.36 6.03 -1.44
N SER A 170 -0.97 6.48 -2.53
CA SER A 170 -2.39 6.80 -2.65
C SER A 170 -2.81 6.92 -4.12
N PRO A 171 -4.12 6.78 -4.44
CA PRO A 171 -4.65 7.03 -5.77
C PRO A 171 -4.30 8.41 -6.32
N LYS A 172 -4.32 9.44 -5.47
CA LYS A 172 -3.94 10.81 -5.85
C LYS A 172 -2.50 10.93 -6.34
N ASN A 173 -1.62 10.05 -5.86
CA ASN A 173 -0.22 10.00 -6.28
C ASN A 173 0.02 8.90 -7.34
N GLY A 174 -1.04 8.33 -7.91
CA GLY A 174 -0.97 7.33 -8.97
C GLY A 174 -0.68 5.92 -8.47
N PHE A 175 -1.04 5.57 -7.22
CA PHE A 175 -0.88 4.21 -6.69
C PHE A 175 -2.22 3.63 -6.24
N TRP A 176 -2.56 2.45 -6.75
CA TRP A 176 -3.74 1.68 -6.34
C TRP A 176 -3.27 0.33 -5.83
N VAL A 177 -3.07 0.26 -4.51
CA VAL A 177 -2.37 -0.86 -3.87
C VAL A 177 -3.03 -1.26 -2.56
N ILE A 178 -2.91 -2.55 -2.24
CA ILE A 178 -3.18 -3.09 -0.92
C ILE A 178 -1.89 -3.65 -0.32
N GLY A 179 -1.83 -3.78 1.00
CA GLY A 179 -0.66 -4.34 1.67
C GLY A 179 -0.97 -5.02 2.99
N LEU A 180 -0.01 -5.84 3.42
CA LEU A 180 0.06 -6.46 4.74
C LEU A 180 1.16 -5.79 5.55
N THR A 181 0.88 -5.48 6.81
CA THR A 181 1.84 -4.96 7.78
C THR A 181 1.88 -5.85 9.02
N ASP A 182 3.08 -6.14 9.50
CA ASP A 182 3.37 -6.91 10.71
C ASP A 182 2.64 -8.26 10.79
N GLY A 183 2.34 -8.85 9.64
CA GLY A 183 1.69 -10.15 9.49
C GLY A 183 0.23 -10.21 9.92
N GLN A 184 -0.39 -9.08 10.27
CA GLN A 184 -1.72 -9.05 10.88
C GLN A 184 -2.65 -7.98 10.32
N GLU A 185 -2.12 -6.87 9.80
CA GLU A 185 -2.95 -5.75 9.37
C GLU A 185 -2.95 -5.61 7.85
N TYR A 186 -4.14 -5.73 7.26
CA TYR A 186 -4.34 -5.55 5.83
C TYR A 186 -4.93 -4.17 5.57
N TRP A 187 -4.39 -3.47 4.58
CA TRP A 187 -4.76 -2.10 4.25
C TRP A 187 -4.92 -1.92 2.75
N ALA A 188 -5.93 -1.15 2.34
CA ALA A 188 -5.95 -0.49 1.05
C ALA A 188 -5.45 0.94 1.22
N HIS A 189 -4.50 1.35 0.39
CA HIS A 189 -3.90 2.68 0.42
C HIS A 189 -4.81 3.74 -0.25
N THR A 190 -6.09 3.78 0.12
CA THR A 190 -7.06 4.83 -0.25
C THR A 190 -6.72 6.16 0.44
N ASP A 191 -7.46 7.24 0.17
CA ASP A 191 -7.31 8.51 0.91
C ASP A 191 -8.66 8.86 1.59
N PRO A 192 -8.80 8.62 2.92
CA PRO A 192 -7.83 8.05 3.86
C PRO A 192 -7.63 6.54 3.68
N TRP A 193 -6.60 5.94 4.30
CA TRP A 193 -6.32 4.51 4.24
C TRP A 193 -7.49 3.68 4.81
N THR A 194 -7.86 2.59 4.14
CA THR A 194 -8.96 1.71 4.52
C THR A 194 -8.44 0.40 5.08
N ARG A 195 -8.85 0.03 6.30
CA ARG A 195 -8.51 -1.25 6.91
C ARG A 195 -9.34 -2.36 6.29
N LEU A 196 -8.69 -3.45 5.87
CA LEU A 196 -9.35 -4.61 5.27
C LEU A 196 -9.58 -5.70 6.32
N THR A 197 -10.78 -6.27 6.33
CA THR A 197 -11.09 -7.44 7.17
C THR A 197 -10.83 -8.71 6.36
N VAL A 198 -9.66 -9.29 6.54
CA VAL A 198 -9.22 -10.48 5.81
C VAL A 198 -9.34 -11.71 6.70
N GLY A 199 -10.10 -12.70 6.23
CA GLY A 199 -10.26 -13.95 6.96
C GLY A 199 -9.06 -14.87 6.77
N GLY A 200 -8.31 -15.14 7.82
CA GLY A 200 -7.07 -15.94 7.76
C GLY A 200 -5.94 -15.21 7.03
N ARG A 201 -4.94 -15.95 6.54
CA ARG A 201 -3.76 -15.40 5.88
C ARG A 201 -3.69 -15.87 4.42
N PRO A 202 -4.04 -15.02 3.44
CA PRO A 202 -3.84 -15.35 2.03
C PRO A 202 -2.37 -15.65 1.77
N GLN A 203 -2.10 -16.73 1.04
CA GLN A 203 -0.76 -17.05 0.54
C GLN A 203 -0.62 -16.62 -0.91
N LYS A 204 -1.73 -16.49 -1.64
CA LYS A 204 -1.75 -16.05 -3.03
C LYS A 204 -2.80 -14.95 -3.24
N ILE A 205 -2.40 -13.86 -3.88
CA ILE A 205 -3.23 -12.70 -4.18
C ILE A 205 -3.45 -12.61 -5.69
N GLY A 206 -4.70 -12.66 -6.13
CA GLY A 206 -5.10 -12.40 -7.50
C GLY A 206 -5.38 -10.91 -7.69
N ILE A 207 -4.96 -10.35 -8.83
CA ILE A 207 -5.08 -8.93 -9.14
C ILE A 207 -5.74 -8.79 -10.51
N PHE A 208 -6.93 -8.18 -10.52
CA PHE A 208 -7.76 -7.98 -11.71
C PHE A 208 -7.79 -6.51 -12.09
N LEU A 209 -7.22 -6.17 -13.25
CA LEU A 209 -7.17 -4.82 -13.80
C LEU A 209 -8.12 -4.72 -15.00
N ASP A 210 -9.27 -4.07 -14.83
CA ASP A 210 -10.21 -3.74 -15.90
C ASP A 210 -10.08 -2.26 -16.24
N ILE A 211 -9.31 -1.95 -17.29
CA ILE A 211 -9.05 -0.57 -17.70
C ILE A 211 -10.30 0.06 -18.30
N SER A 212 -11.14 -0.72 -19.00
CA SER A 212 -12.36 -0.21 -19.61
C SER A 212 -13.38 0.24 -18.56
N ALA A 213 -13.47 -0.48 -17.44
CA ALA A 213 -14.33 -0.16 -16.32
C ALA A 213 -13.67 0.78 -15.29
N ASN A 214 -12.39 1.14 -15.48
CA ASN A 214 -11.54 1.82 -14.50
C ASN A 214 -11.53 1.13 -13.12
N LYS A 215 -11.46 -0.20 -13.08
CA LYS A 215 -11.49 -0.97 -11.84
C LYS A 215 -10.22 -1.77 -11.62
N LEU A 216 -9.81 -1.84 -10.36
CA LEU A 216 -8.76 -2.74 -9.89
C LEU A 216 -9.27 -3.53 -8.69
N SER A 217 -9.31 -4.84 -8.80
CA SER A 217 -9.83 -5.73 -7.75
C SER A 217 -8.73 -6.67 -7.25
N PHE A 218 -8.78 -6.97 -5.95
CA PHE A 218 -7.85 -7.86 -5.27
C PHE A 218 -8.59 -9.02 -4.63
N TYR A 219 -7.99 -10.20 -4.75
CA TYR A 219 -8.65 -11.45 -4.43
C TYR A 219 -7.74 -12.38 -3.64
N ASN A 220 -8.29 -13.06 -2.63
CA ASN A 220 -7.62 -14.18 -1.98
C ASN A 220 -7.91 -15.45 -2.78
N VAL A 221 -6.92 -15.89 -3.55
CA VAL A 221 -7.04 -17.07 -4.42
C VAL A 221 -7.34 -18.32 -3.61
N ASN A 222 -6.63 -18.51 -2.49
CA ASN A 222 -6.76 -19.71 -1.66
C ASN A 222 -8.17 -19.88 -1.07
N LYS A 223 -8.81 -18.78 -0.65
CA LYS A 223 -10.16 -18.80 -0.05
C LYS A 223 -11.27 -18.48 -1.01
N LYS A 224 -10.93 -18.22 -2.27
CA LYS A 224 -11.85 -17.79 -3.28
C LYS A 224 -12.72 -16.59 -2.85
N LYS A 225 -12.10 -15.54 -2.28
CA LYS A 225 -12.82 -14.39 -1.70
C LYS A 225 -12.18 -13.05 -2.03
N ASP A 226 -13.01 -12.07 -2.38
CA ASP A 226 -12.62 -10.67 -2.55
C ASP A 226 -11.98 -10.07 -1.30
N LEU A 227 -10.99 -9.22 -1.54
CA LEU A 227 -10.30 -8.44 -0.52
C LEU A 227 -10.65 -6.96 -0.60
N HIS A 228 -10.54 -6.37 -1.79
CA HIS A 228 -10.82 -4.96 -2.01
C HIS A 228 -10.96 -4.66 -3.50
N THR A 229 -11.76 -3.64 -3.85
CA THR A 229 -11.86 -3.13 -5.21
C THR A 229 -11.77 -1.61 -5.21
N PHE A 230 -10.82 -1.07 -5.95
CA PHE A 230 -10.81 0.34 -6.32
C PHE A 230 -11.80 0.54 -7.47
N ALA A 231 -12.89 1.26 -7.20
CA ALA A 231 -13.95 1.50 -8.18
C ALA A 231 -13.55 2.46 -9.31
N THR A 232 -12.49 3.24 -9.09
CA THR A 232 -11.92 4.18 -10.07
C THR A 232 -10.41 4.16 -10.01
N ILE A 233 -9.78 3.81 -11.13
CA ILE A 233 -8.35 3.98 -11.37
C ILE A 233 -8.12 5.04 -12.44
N GLY A 234 -7.08 5.86 -12.22
CA GLY A 234 -6.76 7.01 -13.07
C GLY A 234 -7.71 8.20 -12.91
N ASP A 235 -7.16 9.40 -13.11
CA ASP A 235 -7.91 10.60 -13.45
C ASP A 235 -7.46 11.09 -14.84
N SER A 236 -8.04 12.17 -15.37
CA SER A 236 -7.62 12.70 -16.68
C SER A 236 -6.19 13.28 -16.68
N ARG A 237 -5.51 13.38 -15.53
CA ARG A 237 -4.19 13.98 -15.34
C ARG A 237 -3.08 12.93 -15.19
N GLN A 238 -3.44 11.72 -14.82
CA GLN A 238 -2.55 10.57 -14.65
C GLN A 238 -2.74 9.69 -15.89
N GLY A 239 -1.68 9.46 -16.66
CA GLY A 239 -1.76 8.74 -17.93
C GLY A 239 -2.53 7.41 -17.81
N ARG A 240 -3.13 6.96 -18.92
CA ARG A 240 -4.00 5.76 -18.93
C ARG A 240 -3.24 4.43 -18.87
N LYS A 241 -1.91 4.47 -18.69
CA LYS A 241 -1.07 3.27 -18.63
C LYS A 241 -0.70 2.94 -17.19
N PHE A 242 -1.14 1.77 -16.76
CA PHE A 242 -0.91 1.23 -15.41
C PHE A 242 0.13 0.12 -15.46
N VAL A 243 1.09 0.17 -14.55
CA VAL A 243 2.19 -0.78 -14.44
C VAL A 243 2.03 -1.58 -13.15
N PRO A 244 2.08 -2.93 -13.19
CA PRO A 244 2.11 -3.74 -11.99
C PRO A 244 3.20 -3.29 -11.01
N PHE A 245 2.82 -3.20 -9.74
CA PHE A 245 3.61 -2.64 -8.66
C PHE A 245 3.79 -3.66 -7.54
N PHE A 246 5.02 -3.75 -7.03
CA PHE A 246 5.37 -4.69 -5.97
C PHE A 246 6.28 -4.02 -4.93
N SER A 247 6.10 -4.41 -3.68
CA SER A 247 7.00 -4.10 -2.58
C SER A 247 7.03 -5.25 -1.58
N THR A 248 8.21 -5.59 -1.10
CA THR A 248 8.42 -6.51 0.03
C THR A 248 8.00 -5.90 1.38
N GLY A 249 7.57 -4.62 1.40
CA GLY A 249 7.28 -3.86 2.61
C GLY A 249 8.54 -3.55 3.43
N SER A 250 8.41 -2.66 4.42
CA SER A 250 9.53 -2.36 5.32
C SER A 250 9.63 -3.44 6.39
N GLY A 251 10.78 -4.10 6.49
CA GLY A 251 11.06 -4.99 7.61
C GLY A 251 11.25 -4.16 8.88
N GLY A 252 10.35 -4.30 9.86
CA GLY A 252 10.66 -3.89 11.22
C GLY A 252 11.88 -4.62 11.77
N VAL A 253 12.54 -4.03 12.77
CA VAL A 253 13.86 -4.40 13.33
C VAL A 253 13.96 -5.86 13.83
N SER A 254 12.86 -6.60 13.99
CA SER A 254 12.89 -7.88 14.71
C SER A 254 12.83 -9.15 13.87
N VAL A 255 12.42 -9.14 12.59
CA VAL A 255 12.50 -10.32 11.72
C VAL A 255 12.61 -9.89 10.25
N HIS A 256 13.75 -10.16 9.61
CA HIS A 256 13.87 -9.99 8.16
C HIS A 256 13.09 -11.10 7.46
N ASP A 257 12.05 -10.69 6.76
CA ASP A 257 11.26 -11.56 5.92
C ASP A 257 11.99 -11.78 4.58
N THR A 258 12.73 -12.88 4.50
CA THR A 258 13.62 -13.21 3.38
C THR A 258 12.93 -13.99 2.26
N GLU A 259 11.70 -14.46 2.46
CA GLU A 259 10.96 -15.19 1.43
C GLU A 259 10.64 -14.28 0.24
N PRO A 260 10.96 -14.62 -1.01
CA PRO A 260 10.63 -13.75 -2.14
C PRO A 260 9.12 -13.60 -2.33
N LEU A 261 8.69 -12.45 -2.81
CA LEU A 261 7.42 -12.35 -3.55
C LEU A 261 7.62 -13.03 -4.90
N LYS A 262 6.66 -13.84 -5.34
CA LYS A 262 6.74 -14.55 -6.62
C LYS A 262 5.50 -14.29 -7.46
N ILE A 263 5.69 -13.92 -8.70
CA ILE A 263 4.64 -13.88 -9.72
C ILE A 263 4.40 -15.31 -10.17
N VAL A 264 3.15 -15.78 -10.08
CA VAL A 264 2.78 -17.14 -10.45
C VAL A 264 2.70 -17.25 -11.96
N GLN A 265 3.20 -18.36 -12.51
CA GLN A 265 3.15 -18.66 -13.94
C GLN A 265 2.09 -19.71 -14.22
N GLY A 266 1.23 -19.46 -15.21
CA GLY A 266 0.22 -20.42 -15.65
C GLY A 266 -0.86 -20.71 -14.61
N PHE A 267 -1.82 -21.56 -14.99
CA PHE A 267 -2.75 -22.15 -14.04
C PHE A 267 -1.98 -23.23 -13.28
N ASP A 268 -1.83 -23.09 -11.96
CA ASP A 268 -1.58 -24.25 -11.13
C ASP A 268 -2.86 -25.11 -11.24
N ASP A 269 -2.79 -26.22 -11.98
CA ASP A 269 -3.83 -27.24 -12.02
C ASP A 269 -3.87 -27.94 -10.63
N ASP A 270 -4.54 -27.32 -9.66
CA ASP A 270 -4.92 -27.93 -8.37
C ASP A 270 -6.33 -28.56 -8.44
#